data_AF-A0A963HZ78-F1
#
_entry.id   AF-A0A963HZ78-F1
#
_cell.length_a   1.000
_cell.length_b   1.000
_cell.length_c   1.000
_cell.angle_alpha   90.00
_cell.angle_beta   90.00
_cell.angle_gamma   90.00
#
_symmetry.space_group_name_H-M   'P 1'
#
loop_
_entity.id
_entity.type
_entity.pdbx_description
1 polymer ?
#
loop_
_entity_poly.entity_id
_entity_poly.type
_entity_poly.pdbx_seq_one_letter_code
_entity_poly.pdbx_strand_id
1 'polypeptide(L)' 'MRLRRLALTLAALAASLVVLVPLCVLAVLGLAGPHGGVLPAAWTPWVLGAAWLTVVLGPAWVARLVWRRTG' A
#
# COMPACT_ATOMS: atom_id res chain seq x y z
N MET A 1 -9.36 -14.51 23.76
CA MET A 1 -9.61 -14.43 22.30
C MET A 1 -9.37 -13.05 21.68
N ARG A 2 -9.59 -11.92 22.38
CA ARG A 2 -9.35 -10.56 21.84
C ARG A 2 -7.88 -10.26 21.50
N LEU A 3 -6.93 -10.75 22.32
CA LEU A 3 -5.49 -10.54 22.10
C LEU A 3 -4.99 -11.16 20.78
N ARG A 4 -5.42 -12.38 20.46
CA ARG A 4 -5.09 -13.07 19.20
C ARG A 4 -5.59 -12.30 17.98
N ARG A 5 -6.80 -11.72 18.06
CA ARG A 5 -7.38 -10.92 16.97
C ARG A 5 -6.60 -9.63 16.73
N LEU A 6 -6.19 -8.94 17.80
CA LEU A 6 -5.34 -7.76 17.70
C LEU A 6 -3.99 -8.10 17.07
N ALA A 7 -3.33 -9.18 17.54
CA ALA A 7 -2.05 -9.63 16.98
C ALA A 7 -2.13 -9.93 15.49
N LEU A 8 -3.17 -10.66 15.03
CA LEU A 8 -3.37 -10.97 13.62
C LEU A 8 -3.63 -9.71 12.77
N THR A 9 -4.36 -8.74 13.32
CA THR A 9 -4.69 -7.49 12.61
C THR A 9 -3.47 -6.60 12.46
N LEU A 10 -2.65 -6.50 13.52
CA LEU A 10 -1.36 -5.79 13.48
C LEU A 10 -0.37 -6.48 12.53
N ALA A 11 -0.29 -7.81 12.56
CA ALA A 11 0.55 -8.55 11.63
C ALA A 11 0.12 -8.34 10.18
N ALA A 12 -1.20 -8.35 9.89
CA ALA A 12 -1.72 -8.07 8.57
C ALA A 12 -1.41 -6.64 8.10
N LEU A 13 -1.54 -5.65 8.99
CA LEU A 13 -1.18 -4.27 8.72
C LEU A 13 0.31 -4.16 8.38
N ALA A 14 1.19 -4.70 9.22
CA ALA A 14 2.64 -4.66 9.00
C ALA A 14 3.04 -5.39 7.70
N ALA A 15 2.50 -6.59 7.47
CA ALA A 15 2.76 -7.36 6.25
C ALA A 15 2.30 -6.60 5.00
N SER A 16 1.12 -5.98 5.04
CA SER A 16 0.63 -5.20 3.90
C SER A 16 1.47 -3.96 3.62
N LEU A 17 2.01 -3.28 4.65
CA LEU A 17 2.96 -2.19 4.45
C LEU A 17 4.26 -2.67 3.82
N VAL A 18 4.83 -3.76 4.34
CA VAL A 18 6.07 -4.37 3.82
C VAL A 18 5.94 -4.75 2.35
N VAL A 19 4.74 -5.12 1.89
CA VAL A 19 4.47 -5.45 0.48
C VAL A 19 4.15 -4.20 -0.35
N LEU A 20 3.26 -3.33 0.12
CA LEU A 20 2.77 -2.19 -0.67
C LEU A 20 3.82 -1.11 -0.86
N VAL A 21 4.67 -0.86 0.12
CA VAL A 21 5.72 0.17 0.03
C VAL A 21 6.70 -0.12 -1.13
N PRO A 22 7.38 -1.28 -1.20
CA PRO A 22 8.31 -1.54 -2.30
C PRO A 22 7.57 -1.61 -3.64
N LEU A 23 6.36 -2.15 -3.67
CA LEU A 23 5.58 -2.27 -4.90
C LEU A 23 5.17 -0.89 -5.44
N CYS A 24 4.78 0.05 -4.56
CA CYS A 24 4.50 1.43 -4.94
C CYS A 24 5.76 2.19 -5.35
N VAL A 25 6.90 1.94 -4.70
CA VAL A 25 8.19 2.54 -5.11
C VAL A 25 8.56 2.08 -6.52
N LEU A 26 8.48 0.77 -6.81
CA LEU A 26 8.75 0.25 -8.15
C LEU A 26 7.77 0.79 -9.18
N ALA A 27 6.48 0.90 -8.85
CA ALA A 27 5.48 1.47 -9.73
C ALA A 27 5.78 2.95 -10.04
N VAL A 28 6.10 3.76 -9.03
CA VAL A 28 6.44 5.18 -9.23
C VAL A 28 7.71 5.33 -10.07
N LEU A 29 8.76 4.54 -9.79
CA LEU A 29 10.00 4.58 -10.55
C LEU A 29 9.81 4.14 -12.01
N GLY A 30 9.02 3.08 -12.25
CA GLY A 30 8.77 2.60 -13.61
C GLY A 30 7.83 3.49 -14.40
N LEU A 31 6.79 4.05 -13.77
CA LEU A 31 5.77 4.83 -14.46
C LEU A 31 6.14 6.31 -14.58
N ALA A 32 6.75 6.89 -13.54
CA ALA A 32 6.99 8.33 -13.42
C ALA A 32 8.43 8.67 -13.00
N GLY A 33 9.37 7.74 -13.22
CA GLY A 33 10.76 7.92 -12.83
C GLY A 33 11.50 9.01 -13.64
N PRO A 34 12.48 9.68 -13.03
CA PRO A 34 13.17 10.84 -13.61
C PRO A 34 14.04 10.52 -14.84
N HIS A 35 14.33 9.24 -15.10
CA HIS A 35 15.28 8.81 -16.13
C HIS A 35 14.70 7.82 -17.16
N GLY A 36 13.39 7.56 -17.14
CA GLY A 36 12.79 6.58 -18.03
C GLY A 36 11.35 6.18 -17.71
N GLY A 37 10.59 7.03 -17.01
CA GLY A 37 9.17 6.77 -16.75
C GLY A 37 8.39 6.55 -18.05
N VAL A 38 7.49 5.58 -18.06
CA VAL A 38 6.65 5.26 -19.23
C VAL A 38 5.59 6.34 -19.50
N LEU A 39 5.14 7.04 -18.47
CA LEU A 39 4.06 8.02 -18.60
C LEU A 39 4.58 9.43 -18.92
N PRO A 40 3.78 10.25 -19.63
CA PRO A 40 4.09 11.66 -19.81
C PRO A 40 4.19 12.40 -18.47
N ALA A 41 5.08 13.38 -18.37
CA ALA A 41 5.35 14.13 -17.14
C ALA A 41 4.11 14.77 -16.49
N ALA A 42 3.08 15.09 -17.27
CA ALA A 42 1.80 15.60 -16.77
C ALA A 42 1.06 14.61 -15.84
N TRP A 43 1.34 13.30 -15.95
CA TRP A 43 0.71 12.24 -15.14
C TRP A 43 1.48 11.91 -13.86
N THR A 44 2.73 12.35 -13.73
CA THR A 44 3.57 12.17 -12.53
C THR A 44 2.85 12.51 -11.22
N PRO A 45 2.18 13.68 -11.04
CA PRO A 45 1.50 13.98 -9.78
C PRO A 45 0.36 13.00 -9.46
N TRP A 46 -0.33 12.50 -10.48
CA TRP A 46 -1.40 11.51 -10.32
C TRP A 46 -0.86 10.16 -9.87
N VAL A 47 0.24 9.70 -10.46
CA VAL A 47 0.90 8.43 -10.10
C VAL A 47 1.40 8.50 -8.65
N LEU A 48 2.09 9.59 -8.28
CA LEU A 48 2.55 9.81 -6.91
C LEU A 48 1.39 9.87 -5.92
N GLY A 49 0.31 10.60 -6.25
CA GLY A 49 -0.89 10.68 -5.42
C GLY A 49 -1.55 9.31 -5.22
N ALA A 50 -1.70 8.53 -6.28
CA ALA A 50 -2.28 7.19 -6.23
C ALA A 50 -1.41 6.22 -5.41
N ALA A 51 -0.08 6.26 -5.59
CA ALA A 51 0.86 5.43 -4.84
C ALA A 51 0.79 5.74 -3.33
N TRP A 52 0.79 7.02 -2.96
CA TRP A 52 0.63 7.44 -1.57
C TRP A 52 -0.71 7.00 -0.97
N LEU A 53 -1.80 7.20 -1.70
CA LEU A 53 -3.13 6.78 -1.27
C LEU A 53 -3.18 5.27 -1.03
N THR A 54 -2.52 4.49 -1.90
CA THR A 54 -2.43 3.04 -1.78
C THR A 54 -1.63 2.61 -0.55
N VAL A 55 -0.50 3.26 -0.26
CA VAL A 55 0.32 2.97 0.93
C VAL A 55 -0.40 3.33 2.22
N VAL A 56 -1.18 4.41 2.24
CA VAL A 56 -1.89 4.86 3.45
C VAL A 56 -3.17 4.04 3.69
N LEU A 57 -4.00 3.86 2.67
CA LEU A 57 -5.31 3.24 2.81
C LEU A 57 -5.28 1.72 2.66
N GLY A 58 -4.37 1.19 1.84
CA GLY A 58 -4.26 -0.25 1.57
C GLY A 58 -4.08 -1.09 2.85
N PRO A 59 -3.12 -0.75 3.73
CA PRO A 59 -2.90 -1.48 4.97
C PRO A 59 -4.10 -1.43 5.93
N ALA A 60 -4.75 -0.27 6.04
CA ALA A 60 -5.94 -0.11 6.87
C ALA A 60 -7.10 -0.97 6.34
N TRP A 61 -7.27 -1.06 5.02
CA TRP A 61 -8.27 -1.91 4.40
C TRP A 61 -8.00 -3.40 4.62
N VAL A 62 -6.75 -3.85 4.44
CA VAL A 62 -6.33 -5.24 4.71
C VAL A 62 -6.54 -5.60 6.18
N ALA A 63 -6.13 -4.73 7.10
CA ALA A 63 -6.33 -4.91 8.53
C ALA A 63 -7.83 -5.04 8.88
N ARG A 64 -8.68 -4.17 8.30
CA ARG A 64 -10.14 -4.22 8.47
C ARG A 64 -10.74 -5.52 7.94
N LEU A 65 -10.25 -6.04 6.81
CA LEU A 65 -10.70 -7.32 6.24
C LEU A 65 -10.36 -8.48 7.18
N VAL A 66 -9.13 -8.53 7.69
CA VAL A 66 -8.67 -9.55 8.65
C VAL A 66 -9.48 -9.49 9.94
N TRP A 67 -9.74 -8.29 10.46
CA TRP A 67 -10.60 -8.12 11.64
C TRP A 67 -12.02 -8.66 11.41
N ARG A 68 -12.63 -8.37 10.25
CA ARG A 68 -13.97 -8.84 9.89
C ARG A 68 -14.04 -10.36 9.73
N ARG A 69 -13.01 -11.01 9.19
CA ARG A 69 -13.00 -12.47 8.96
C ARG A 69 -12.61 -13.28 10.19
N THR A 70 -11.85 -12.68 11.10
CA THR A 70 -11.56 -13.30 12.40
C THR A 70 -12.65 -13.02 13.43
N GLY A 71 -13.62 -12.18 13.06
CA GLY A 71 -14.87 -11.74 13.71
C GLY A 71 -15.78 -12.87 14.16
#